data_AF-A0ABD5MWP0-F1
#
_entry.id   AF-A0ABD5MWP0-F1
#
_cell.length_a   1.000
_cell.length_b   1.000
_cell.length_c   1.000
_cell.angle_alpha   90.00
_cell.angle_beta   90.00
_cell.angle_gamma   90.00
#
_symmetry.space_group_name_H-M   'P 1'
#
loop_
_entity.id
_entity.type
_entity.pdbx_description
1 polymer ?
#
loop_
_entity_poly.entity_id
_entity_poly.type
_entity_poly.pdbx_seq_one_letter_code
_entity_poly.pdbx_strand_id
1 'polypeptide(L)'
;MNRIRVIAIFASAIILLSFGAVLLNLSSDSETFYVGVSYCGESVEEAKLLIDRVKDYTNLFVLQSGPLQIAPDTINEIIDYAVSSGMNFMVFFGDNSQEELDTWLKTGKDQWDDHFLGVYYADEPGGKMLDSRVQLNKTISQDTGVLTVSRSDGITVLYFVDGRAILITNGTVIEYETNGEIRVNEVPDIRPSFGPSNTTEDPTNWTSHQGSVDLSQVESYEDLWDSHPFPTHESIADFFINEHQSKLEYLNKNSIRAFTSDYALYWFDYKAGYDTVFAEVGWNHTLAQDIALARGAAKLQNKKWGAIITWKYNHPPYLDSGEAIYKQMRTAYETGAEYVVIFNYAEDMEGPYGTLQDEHFVALEQFWNDVVHSSEIEHGSVNVDTVLVLPENYGWGMRRPDDKIWGLWEADEKSPQIWELSRNLLEQYDLGLDIVYEDSEFPVEREYENVIYWNQTN
;
A
#
# COMPACT_ATOMS: atom_id res chain seq x y z
N MET A 1 21.47 -32.30 -54.54
CA MET A 1 22.23 -31.63 -53.46
C MET A 1 23.04 -32.68 -52.73
N ASN A 2 24.36 -32.52 -52.60
CA ASN A 2 25.26 -33.57 -52.11
C ASN A 2 24.96 -33.89 -50.64
N ARG A 3 24.83 -35.17 -50.24
CA ARG A 3 24.41 -35.57 -48.86
C ARG A 3 25.23 -34.90 -47.76
N ILE A 4 26.52 -34.66 -48.03
CA ILE A 4 27.45 -33.95 -47.15
C ILE A 4 27.02 -32.50 -46.89
N ARG A 5 26.47 -31.80 -47.89
CA ARG A 5 25.97 -30.42 -47.74
C ARG A 5 24.70 -30.34 -46.89
N VAL A 6 23.82 -31.34 -46.98
CA VAL A 6 22.60 -31.40 -46.16
C VAL A 6 22.95 -31.63 -44.69
N ILE A 7 23.88 -32.55 -44.41
CA ILE A 7 24.35 -32.82 -43.05
C ILE A 7 25.06 -31.61 -42.46
N ALA A 8 25.90 -30.91 -43.24
CA ALA A 8 26.58 -29.70 -42.79
C ALA A 8 25.59 -28.58 -42.41
N ILE A 9 24.54 -28.36 -43.22
CA ILE A 9 23.52 -27.33 -42.95
C ILE A 9 22.74 -27.65 -41.66
N PHE A 10 22.34 -28.91 -41.46
CA PHE A 10 21.64 -29.32 -40.24
C PHE A 10 22.53 -29.22 -38.99
N ALA A 11 23.80 -29.60 -39.08
CA ALA A 11 24.73 -29.46 -37.96
C ALA A 11 24.96 -27.99 -37.59
N SER A 12 25.10 -27.09 -38.58
CA SER A 12 25.22 -25.65 -38.32
C SER A 12 23.94 -25.04 -37.74
N ALA A 13 22.75 -25.50 -38.13
CA ALA A 13 21.49 -25.02 -37.56
C ALA A 13 21.32 -25.46 -36.10
N ILE A 14 21.71 -26.69 -35.75
CA ILE A 14 21.67 -27.20 -34.37
C ILE A 14 22.68 -26.43 -33.50
N ILE A 15 23.88 -26.16 -34.01
CA ILE A 15 24.88 -25.36 -33.30
C ILE A 15 24.39 -23.92 -33.10
N LEU A 16 23.78 -23.30 -34.11
CA LEU A 16 23.22 -21.94 -33.98
C LEU A 16 22.04 -21.88 -33.01
N LEU A 17 21.17 -22.90 -32.98
CA LEU A 17 20.06 -22.99 -32.02
C LEU A 17 20.53 -23.22 -30.59
N SER A 18 21.53 -24.08 -30.40
CA SER A 18 22.12 -24.32 -29.07
C SER A 18 22.96 -23.14 -28.59
N PHE A 19 23.67 -22.44 -29.48
CA PHE A 19 24.38 -21.21 -29.15
C PHE A 19 23.42 -20.05 -28.85
N GLY A 20 22.28 -19.98 -29.56
CA GLY A 20 21.21 -19.02 -29.28
C GLY A 20 20.51 -19.29 -27.94
N ALA A 21 20.25 -20.55 -27.59
CA ALA A 21 19.71 -20.93 -26.28
C ALA A 21 20.71 -20.67 -25.13
N VAL A 22 22.01 -20.86 -25.38
CA VAL A 22 23.07 -20.52 -24.42
C VAL A 22 23.23 -19.00 -24.27
N LEU A 23 23.10 -18.21 -25.35
CA LEU A 23 23.10 -16.75 -25.28
C LEU A 23 21.86 -16.18 -24.57
N LEU A 24 20.69 -16.79 -24.76
CA LEU A 24 19.46 -16.44 -24.03
C LEU A 24 19.53 -16.82 -22.54
N ASN A 25 20.21 -17.91 -22.19
CA ASN A 25 20.48 -18.29 -20.80
C ASN A 25 21.63 -17.48 -20.16
N LEU A 26 22.54 -16.91 -20.96
CA LEU A 26 23.62 -16.03 -20.48
C LEU A 26 23.19 -14.58 -20.36
N SER A 27 22.02 -14.22 -20.87
CA SER A 27 21.36 -12.93 -20.66
C SER A 27 20.27 -13.03 -19.59
N SER A 28 20.44 -13.88 -18.57
CA SER A 28 19.80 -13.60 -17.30
C SER A 28 20.53 -12.39 -16.72
N ASP A 29 20.13 -11.19 -17.12
CA ASP A 29 20.36 -10.02 -16.28
C ASP A 29 19.78 -10.43 -14.92
N SER A 30 20.63 -10.66 -13.91
CA SER A 30 20.13 -10.77 -12.56
C SER A 30 19.44 -9.44 -12.30
N GLU A 31 18.11 -9.45 -12.17
CA GLU A 31 17.38 -8.23 -11.84
C GLU A 31 18.04 -7.63 -10.59
N THR A 32 18.33 -6.33 -10.66
CA THR A 32 19.01 -5.64 -9.56
C THR A 32 18.09 -5.63 -8.36
N PHE A 33 18.54 -6.15 -7.23
CA PHE A 33 17.84 -6.02 -5.96
C PHE A 33 18.17 -4.66 -5.33
N TYR A 34 17.14 -3.97 -4.83
CA TYR A 34 17.26 -2.61 -4.32
C TYR A 34 17.18 -2.57 -2.79
N VAL A 35 18.22 -2.04 -2.16
CA VAL A 35 18.32 -1.85 -0.71
C VAL A 35 18.48 -0.37 -0.43
N GLY A 36 17.69 0.16 0.49
CA GLY A 36 17.69 1.58 0.77
C GLY A 36 17.13 2.00 2.12
N VAL A 37 17.08 3.32 2.28
CA VAL A 37 16.44 4.02 3.39
C VAL A 37 15.51 5.08 2.81
N SER A 38 14.44 5.38 3.53
CA SER A 38 13.68 6.60 3.25
C SER A 38 14.34 7.81 3.90
N TYR A 39 14.05 9.00 3.39
CA TYR A 39 14.34 10.28 4.02
C TYR A 39 13.05 11.10 4.15
N CYS A 40 12.57 11.25 5.37
CA CYS A 40 11.32 11.95 5.69
C CYS A 40 11.52 13.34 6.30
N GLY A 41 12.76 13.83 6.38
CA GLY A 41 13.08 15.16 6.90
C GLY A 41 12.86 16.29 5.89
N GLU A 42 13.26 17.51 6.22
CA GLU A 42 13.02 18.71 5.42
C GLU A 42 14.30 19.47 4.98
N SER A 43 15.49 18.93 5.27
CA SER A 43 16.78 19.57 4.97
C SER A 43 17.56 18.84 3.89
N VAL A 44 18.09 19.61 2.93
CA VAL A 44 19.04 19.10 1.93
C VAL A 44 20.30 18.57 2.58
N GLU A 45 20.85 19.31 3.54
CA GLU A 45 22.08 18.96 4.23
C GLU A 45 21.95 17.63 4.97
N GLU A 46 20.83 17.42 5.66
CA GLU A 46 20.55 16.18 6.36
C GLU A 46 20.32 15.00 5.41
N ALA A 47 19.61 15.22 4.30
CA ALA A 47 19.46 14.19 3.27
C ALA A 47 20.82 13.74 2.72
N LYS A 48 21.73 14.69 2.45
CA LYS A 48 23.10 14.40 1.99
C LYS A 48 23.90 13.63 3.04
N LEU A 49 23.75 13.96 4.33
CA LEU A 49 24.39 13.22 5.41
C LEU A 49 23.89 11.77 5.48
N LEU A 50 22.59 11.53 5.31
CA LEU A 50 22.04 10.18 5.26
C LEU A 50 22.57 9.41 4.04
N ILE A 51 22.59 10.03 2.85
CA ILE A 51 23.18 9.44 1.64
C ILE A 51 24.64 9.05 1.87
N ASP A 52 25.45 9.97 2.40
CA ASP A 52 26.85 9.71 2.72
C ASP A 52 27.03 8.57 3.73
N ARG A 53 26.09 8.41 4.65
CA ARG A 53 26.12 7.35 5.65
C ARG A 53 25.94 5.97 5.02
N VAL A 54 25.08 5.84 3.99
CA VAL A 54 24.61 4.54 3.50
C VAL A 54 25.12 4.12 2.12
N LYS A 55 25.58 5.05 1.29
CA LYS A 55 25.88 4.82 -0.15
C LYS A 55 26.88 3.70 -0.46
N ASP A 56 27.71 3.29 0.49
CA ASP A 56 28.70 2.22 0.29
C ASP A 56 28.09 0.82 0.50
N TYR A 57 26.87 0.72 1.02
CA TYR A 57 26.17 -0.54 1.33
C TYR A 57 24.66 -0.50 1.05
N THR A 58 24.22 0.43 0.21
CA THR A 58 22.85 0.52 -0.33
C THR A 58 22.91 1.06 -1.76
N ASN A 59 21.83 0.86 -2.53
CA ASN A 59 21.73 1.36 -3.91
C ASN A 59 20.38 2.06 -4.21
N LEU A 60 19.57 2.30 -3.19
CA LEU A 60 18.27 2.98 -3.28
C LEU A 60 18.16 4.07 -2.21
N PHE A 61 17.66 5.24 -2.62
CA PHE A 61 17.28 6.34 -1.74
C PHE A 61 15.83 6.75 -2.01
N VAL A 62 14.95 6.68 -1.00
CA VAL A 62 13.54 7.07 -1.14
C VAL A 62 13.34 8.44 -0.51
N LEU A 63 13.11 9.49 -1.31
CA LEU A 63 12.80 10.82 -0.79
C LEU A 63 11.32 10.85 -0.36
N GLN A 64 11.04 10.52 0.89
CA GLN A 64 9.70 10.36 1.46
C GLN A 64 9.30 11.52 2.37
N SER A 65 9.46 12.74 1.89
CA SER A 65 9.22 13.95 2.68
C SER A 65 7.94 14.66 2.27
N GLY A 66 7.03 14.86 3.22
CA GLY A 66 5.84 15.70 3.05
C GLY A 66 6.19 17.15 2.69
N PRO A 67 6.96 17.86 3.53
CA PRO A 67 7.31 19.26 3.30
C PRO A 67 8.07 19.52 1.99
N LEU A 68 8.89 18.57 1.52
CA LEU A 68 9.70 18.77 0.33
C LEU A 68 8.94 18.60 -0.99
N GLN A 69 7.75 17.98 -0.98
CA GLN A 69 6.93 17.78 -2.19
C GLN A 69 6.60 19.07 -2.95
N ILE A 70 6.48 20.18 -2.23
CA ILE A 70 6.16 21.49 -2.79
C ILE A 70 7.42 22.30 -3.18
N ALA A 71 8.61 21.71 -3.07
CA ALA A 71 9.90 22.36 -3.28
C ALA A 71 10.73 21.64 -4.37
N PRO A 72 10.37 21.76 -5.66
CA PRO A 72 10.99 20.98 -6.74
C PRO A 72 12.49 21.22 -6.90
N ASP A 73 12.99 22.44 -6.66
CA ASP A 73 14.43 22.72 -6.70
C ASP A 73 15.19 21.97 -5.59
N THR A 74 14.58 21.87 -4.41
CA THR A 74 15.14 21.14 -3.27
C THR A 74 15.14 19.63 -3.52
N ILE A 75 14.05 19.10 -4.09
CA ILE A 75 13.97 17.71 -4.55
C ILE A 75 15.12 17.42 -5.53
N ASN A 76 15.30 18.27 -6.55
CA ASN A 76 16.33 18.07 -7.58
C ASN A 76 17.73 18.09 -6.98
N GLU A 77 18.03 19.00 -6.05
CA GLU A 77 19.35 19.06 -5.42
C GLU A 77 19.69 17.79 -4.62
N ILE A 78 18.72 17.23 -3.91
CA ILE A 78 18.89 15.98 -3.17
C ILE A 78 19.09 14.80 -4.14
N ILE A 79 18.28 14.73 -5.20
CA ILE A 79 18.34 13.65 -6.19
C ILE A 79 19.65 13.71 -6.97
N ASP A 80 20.08 14.88 -7.42
CA ASP A 80 21.37 15.06 -8.09
C ASP A 80 22.51 14.52 -7.22
N TYR A 81 22.43 14.76 -5.90
CA TYR A 81 23.41 14.22 -4.97
C TYR A 81 23.34 12.70 -4.85
N ALA A 82 22.14 12.12 -4.70
CA ALA A 82 21.92 10.68 -4.64
C ALA A 82 22.45 9.96 -5.90
N VAL A 83 22.09 10.48 -7.09
CA VAL A 83 22.54 9.95 -8.38
C VAL A 83 24.05 10.09 -8.54
N SER A 84 24.64 11.24 -8.17
CA SER A 84 26.10 11.42 -8.19
C SER A 84 26.84 10.49 -7.22
N SER A 85 26.13 9.99 -6.20
CA SER A 85 26.62 8.99 -5.24
C SER A 85 26.35 7.55 -5.71
N GLY A 86 25.82 7.35 -6.92
CA GLY A 86 25.57 6.03 -7.51
C GLY A 86 24.26 5.37 -7.07
N MET A 87 23.36 6.10 -6.40
CA MET A 87 22.11 5.56 -5.91
C MET A 87 20.99 5.69 -6.95
N ASN A 88 20.07 4.73 -6.95
CA ASN A 88 18.77 4.86 -7.59
C ASN A 88 17.80 5.55 -6.62
N PHE A 89 16.70 6.10 -7.12
CA PHE A 89 15.78 6.83 -6.26
C PHE A 89 14.32 6.70 -6.64
N MET A 90 13.49 6.97 -5.63
CA MET A 90 12.05 7.18 -5.72
C MET A 90 11.71 8.48 -4.99
N VAL A 91 10.65 9.17 -5.44
CA VAL A 91 10.17 10.40 -4.81
C VAL A 91 8.74 10.24 -4.39
N PHE A 92 8.44 10.60 -3.14
CA PHE A 92 7.10 10.55 -2.59
C PHE A 92 6.27 11.75 -3.02
N PHE A 93 5.05 11.49 -3.48
CA PHE A 93 3.98 12.48 -3.65
C PHE A 93 2.70 11.93 -3.04
N GLY A 94 2.08 12.72 -2.16
CA GLY A 94 0.80 12.37 -1.55
C GLY A 94 -0.38 12.54 -2.52
N ASP A 95 -1.53 11.95 -2.17
CA ASP A 95 -2.77 12.02 -2.95
C ASP A 95 -3.22 13.44 -3.34
N ASN A 96 -2.89 14.43 -2.53
CA ASN A 96 -3.28 15.82 -2.73
C ASN A 96 -2.21 16.64 -3.49
N SER A 97 -1.10 16.02 -3.89
CA SER A 97 0.07 16.69 -4.47
C SER A 97 0.18 16.48 -6.00
N GLN A 98 -0.94 16.25 -6.67
CA GLN A 98 -0.97 15.94 -8.11
C GLN A 98 -0.42 17.10 -8.97
N GLU A 99 -0.69 18.35 -8.59
CA GLU A 99 -0.20 19.52 -9.34
C GLU A 99 1.32 19.65 -9.24
N GLU A 100 1.87 19.42 -8.05
CA GLU A 100 3.30 19.41 -7.78
C GLU A 100 3.99 18.28 -8.53
N LEU A 101 3.42 17.07 -8.47
CA LEU A 101 3.90 15.89 -9.20
C LEU A 101 3.94 16.15 -10.70
N ASP A 102 2.83 16.63 -11.27
CA ASP A 102 2.72 16.95 -12.69
C ASP A 102 3.75 17.99 -13.12
N THR A 103 3.99 19.00 -12.28
CA THR A 103 4.94 20.06 -12.54
C THR A 103 6.37 19.52 -12.52
N TRP A 104 6.72 18.76 -11.48
CA TRP A 104 8.04 18.19 -11.30
C TRP A 104 8.41 17.19 -12.42
N LEU A 105 7.48 16.30 -12.79
CA LEU A 105 7.69 15.31 -13.86
C LEU A 105 7.87 15.93 -15.24
N LYS A 106 7.28 17.10 -15.52
CA LYS A 106 7.49 17.83 -16.79
C LYS A 106 8.89 18.42 -16.91
N THR A 107 9.55 18.68 -15.79
CA THR A 107 10.84 19.39 -15.75
C THR A 107 12.04 18.50 -15.43
N GLY A 108 11.84 17.42 -14.66
CA GLY A 108 12.94 16.68 -14.03
C GLY A 108 13.23 15.30 -14.61
N LYS A 109 12.22 14.53 -15.03
CA LYS A 109 12.37 13.06 -15.17
C LYS A 109 13.45 12.60 -16.17
N ASP A 110 13.68 13.35 -17.25
CA ASP A 110 14.65 12.98 -18.29
C ASP A 110 16.11 13.32 -17.88
N GLN A 111 16.34 13.86 -16.67
CA GLN A 111 17.66 14.28 -16.20
C GLN A 111 18.47 13.15 -15.55
N TRP A 112 17.83 12.08 -15.08
CA TRP A 112 18.47 11.07 -14.22
C TRP A 112 18.51 9.66 -14.84
N ASP A 113 18.27 9.55 -16.15
CA ASP A 113 18.34 8.30 -16.92
C ASP A 113 17.70 7.11 -16.17
N ASP A 114 18.44 5.99 -16.05
CA ASP A 114 17.97 4.75 -15.45
C ASP A 114 18.00 4.76 -13.91
N HIS A 115 18.48 5.84 -13.26
CA HIS A 115 18.48 5.96 -11.80
C HIS A 115 17.10 6.31 -11.22
N PHE A 116 16.22 6.91 -12.04
CA PHE A 116 14.85 7.23 -11.62
C PHE A 116 13.98 5.98 -11.69
N LEU A 117 13.64 5.40 -10.54
CA LEU A 117 12.85 4.16 -10.52
C LEU A 117 11.36 4.42 -10.73
N GLY A 118 10.85 5.54 -10.21
CA GLY A 118 9.47 5.97 -10.35
C GLY A 118 8.99 6.79 -9.15
N VAL A 119 7.67 6.89 -9.01
CA VAL A 119 7.04 7.74 -8.00
C VAL A 119 6.47 6.86 -6.90
N TYR A 120 6.83 7.14 -5.65
CA TYR A 120 6.11 6.63 -4.50
C TYR A 120 4.86 7.51 -4.35
N TYR A 121 3.70 6.99 -4.70
CA TYR A 121 2.47 7.75 -4.81
C TYR A 121 1.43 7.25 -3.82
N ALA A 122 0.84 8.17 -3.06
CA ALA A 122 -0.27 7.91 -2.15
C ALA A 122 -0.04 6.74 -1.18
N ASP A 123 0.59 7.06 -0.04
CA ASP A 123 0.94 6.14 1.04
C ASP A 123 -0.28 5.39 1.62
N GLU A 124 -0.17 4.08 1.88
CA GLU A 124 -1.12 3.26 2.63
C GLU A 124 -2.61 3.32 2.19
N PRO A 125 -2.94 3.24 0.88
CA PRO A 125 -4.33 3.41 0.42
C PRO A 125 -5.31 2.39 1.03
N GLY A 126 -4.96 1.11 1.04
CA GLY A 126 -5.72 0.01 1.62
C GLY A 126 -5.80 0.05 3.14
N GLY A 127 -4.68 0.34 3.81
CA GLY A 127 -4.62 0.53 5.25
C GLY A 127 -5.52 1.69 5.72
N LYS A 128 -5.42 2.84 5.05
CA LYS A 128 -6.28 4.00 5.27
C LYS A 128 -7.76 3.70 5.02
N MET A 129 -8.05 2.81 4.07
CA MET A 129 -9.43 2.37 3.82
C MET A 129 -10.00 1.63 5.04
N LEU A 130 -9.24 0.70 5.62
CA LEU A 130 -9.65 -0.01 6.83
C LEU A 130 -9.71 0.89 8.07
N ASP A 131 -8.80 1.86 8.17
CA ASP A 131 -8.68 2.77 9.29
C ASP A 131 -9.59 3.97 9.20
N SER A 132 -10.62 3.91 8.34
CA SER A 132 -11.66 4.93 8.33
C SER A 132 -11.12 6.30 7.88
N ARG A 133 -10.02 6.34 7.12
CA ARG A 133 -9.34 7.55 6.64
C ARG A 133 -9.64 7.89 5.17
N VAL A 134 -10.29 7.00 4.43
CA VAL A 134 -10.69 7.24 3.04
C VAL A 134 -12.02 7.99 2.98
N GLN A 135 -12.04 9.14 2.29
CA GLN A 135 -13.26 9.88 1.99
C GLN A 135 -13.97 9.27 0.79
N LEU A 136 -15.16 8.76 1.02
CA LEU A 136 -16.00 8.22 -0.03
C LEU A 136 -16.99 9.30 -0.52
N ASN A 137 -16.54 10.43 -1.07
CA ASN A 137 -17.30 11.17 -2.12
C ASN A 137 -16.67 12.49 -2.60
N LYS A 138 -17.08 12.82 -3.83
CA LYS A 138 -16.90 14.06 -4.59
C LYS A 138 -17.67 15.23 -3.97
N THR A 139 -17.36 15.66 -2.75
CA THR A 139 -17.39 17.06 -2.25
C THR A 139 -16.78 17.07 -0.84
N ILE A 140 -15.49 17.36 -0.80
CA ILE A 140 -14.56 17.75 0.29
C ILE A 140 -15.09 17.74 1.74
N SER A 141 -14.43 16.91 2.57
CA SER A 141 -13.92 17.29 3.90
C SER A 141 -12.71 16.42 4.22
N GLN A 142 -11.50 17.00 4.18
CA GLN A 142 -10.22 16.29 4.06
C GLN A 142 -9.84 15.33 5.21
N ASP A 143 -10.61 15.25 6.30
CA ASP A 143 -10.09 14.74 7.58
C ASP A 143 -10.91 13.61 8.27
N THR A 144 -12.04 13.11 7.72
CA THR A 144 -13.00 12.34 8.55
C THR A 144 -13.55 11.00 8.02
N GLY A 145 -13.28 10.57 6.78
CA GLY A 145 -13.77 9.28 6.28
C GLY A 145 -15.29 9.18 6.07
N VAL A 146 -15.95 10.29 5.71
CA VAL A 146 -17.42 10.39 5.62
C VAL A 146 -17.90 10.30 4.17
N LEU A 147 -18.91 9.46 3.94
CA LEU A 147 -19.65 9.36 2.69
C LEU A 147 -20.86 10.28 2.72
N THR A 148 -20.88 11.31 1.87
CA THR A 148 -21.99 12.28 1.82
C THR A 148 -22.91 12.01 0.64
N VAL A 149 -24.17 11.66 0.88
CA VAL A 149 -25.21 11.41 -0.13
C VAL A 149 -26.26 12.53 -0.06
N SER A 150 -26.27 13.42 -1.06
CA SER A 150 -27.35 14.41 -1.23
C SER A 150 -28.50 13.82 -2.06
N ARG A 151 -29.69 13.75 -1.48
CA ARG A 151 -30.91 13.23 -2.09
C ARG A 151 -31.70 14.33 -2.79
N SER A 152 -32.52 13.96 -3.78
CA SER A 152 -33.32 14.91 -4.57
C SER A 152 -34.44 15.61 -3.80
N ASP A 153 -34.78 15.12 -2.61
CA ASP A 153 -35.75 15.68 -1.68
C ASP A 153 -35.15 16.78 -0.78
N GLY A 154 -33.85 17.06 -0.91
CA GLY A 154 -33.13 18.06 -0.11
C GLY A 154 -32.53 17.50 1.18
N ILE A 155 -32.61 16.19 1.41
CA ILE A 155 -31.94 15.51 2.53
C ILE A 155 -30.48 15.25 2.17
N THR A 156 -29.58 15.41 3.13
CA THR A 156 -28.19 14.98 3.00
C THR A 156 -27.90 13.93 4.06
N VAL A 157 -27.35 12.78 3.66
CA VAL A 157 -26.96 11.71 4.57
C VAL A 157 -25.44 11.61 4.59
N LEU A 158 -24.85 11.58 5.78
CA LEU A 158 -23.44 11.34 6.00
C LEU A 158 -23.32 9.94 6.59
N TYR A 159 -22.68 9.01 5.88
CA TYR A 159 -22.35 7.70 6.42
C TYR A 159 -20.92 7.75 6.92
N PHE A 160 -20.72 7.34 8.16
CA PHE A 160 -19.42 7.25 8.79
C PHE A 160 -18.98 5.79 8.76
N VAL A 161 -17.73 5.60 8.43
CA VAL A 161 -16.94 4.36 8.51
C VAL A 161 -16.92 3.72 9.90
N ASP A 162 -17.17 4.48 10.97
CA ASP A 162 -17.35 3.92 12.30
C ASP A 162 -18.75 3.32 12.53
N GLY A 163 -19.60 3.27 11.50
CA GLY A 163 -20.98 2.77 11.54
C GLY A 163 -21.99 3.82 11.97
N ARG A 164 -21.58 5.06 12.24
CA ARG A 164 -22.54 6.14 12.48
C ARG A 164 -23.16 6.62 11.17
N ALA A 165 -24.34 7.19 11.26
CA ALA A 165 -24.93 7.94 10.16
C ALA A 165 -25.48 9.27 10.66
N ILE A 166 -25.44 10.31 9.83
CA ILE A 166 -26.08 11.59 10.11
C ILE A 166 -27.02 11.92 8.97
N LEU A 167 -28.30 12.06 9.28
CA LEU A 167 -29.33 12.51 8.36
C LEU A 167 -29.61 13.99 8.62
N ILE A 168 -29.30 14.82 7.64
CA ILE A 168 -29.49 16.28 7.66
C ILE A 168 -30.70 16.61 6.81
N THR A 169 -31.71 17.20 7.43
CA THR A 169 -32.93 17.73 6.78
C THR A 169 -32.99 19.25 6.94
N ASN A 170 -34.02 19.88 6.38
CA ASN A 170 -34.21 21.33 6.52
C ASN A 170 -34.54 21.73 7.97
N GLY A 171 -33.50 22.00 8.76
CA GLY A 171 -33.59 22.45 10.17
C GLY A 171 -33.32 21.39 11.23
N THR A 172 -33.08 20.13 10.85
CA THR A 172 -32.84 19.03 11.81
C THR A 172 -31.66 18.17 11.37
N VAL A 173 -30.78 17.87 12.32
CA VAL A 173 -29.69 16.89 12.21
C VAL A 173 -30.04 15.70 13.10
N ILE A 174 -30.05 14.51 12.51
CA ILE A 174 -30.36 13.25 13.20
C ILE A 174 -29.11 12.39 13.12
N GLU A 175 -28.52 12.09 14.25
CA GLU A 175 -27.33 11.26 14.38
C GLU A 175 -27.76 9.86 14.84
N TYR A 176 -27.29 8.85 14.13
CA TYR A 176 -27.48 7.45 14.44
C TYR A 176 -26.14 6.90 14.92
N GLU A 177 -26.11 6.43 16.15
CA GLU A 177 -24.94 5.84 16.79
C GLU A 177 -24.95 4.31 16.62
N THR A 178 -23.77 3.69 16.58
CA THR A 178 -23.64 2.23 16.41
C THR A 178 -24.22 1.40 17.55
N ASN A 179 -24.42 1.99 18.72
CA ASN A 179 -25.06 1.35 19.86
C ASN A 179 -26.61 1.41 19.80
N GLY A 180 -27.18 1.94 18.70
CA GLY A 180 -28.61 2.12 18.51
C GLY A 180 -29.19 3.39 19.14
N GLU A 181 -28.34 4.26 19.70
CA GLU A 181 -28.76 5.59 20.19
C GLU A 181 -29.04 6.51 18.99
N ILE A 182 -30.16 7.21 19.04
CA ILE A 182 -30.51 8.25 18.06
C ILE A 182 -30.46 9.59 18.78
N ARG A 183 -29.63 10.52 18.29
CA ARG A 183 -29.59 11.90 18.78
C ARG A 183 -30.21 12.82 17.75
N VAL A 184 -31.02 13.75 18.22
CA VAL A 184 -31.68 14.73 17.35
C VAL A 184 -31.31 16.11 17.81
N ASN A 185 -30.73 16.87 16.89
CA ASN A 185 -30.26 18.23 17.09
C ASN A 185 -31.03 19.16 16.14
N GLU A 186 -31.71 20.17 16.67
CA GLU A 186 -32.27 21.26 15.85
C GLU A 186 -31.15 22.22 15.45
N VAL A 187 -31.02 22.50 14.16
CA VAL A 187 -30.03 23.46 13.64
C VAL A 187 -30.72 24.79 13.35
N PRO A 188 -30.23 25.93 13.89
CA PRO A 188 -30.75 27.23 13.52
C PRO A 188 -30.36 27.57 12.08
N ASP A 189 -31.24 27.29 11.11
CA ASP A 189 -31.26 27.80 9.71
C ASP A 189 -29.89 28.21 9.14
N ILE A 190 -28.92 27.27 9.10
CA ILE A 190 -27.64 27.49 8.44
C ILE A 190 -27.75 26.93 7.03
N ARG A 191 -27.96 27.80 6.04
CA ARG A 191 -27.65 27.45 4.65
C ARG A 191 -26.15 27.19 4.58
N PRO A 192 -25.68 26.03 4.11
CA PRO A 192 -24.26 25.82 3.90
C PRO A 192 -23.79 26.79 2.81
N SER A 193 -23.15 27.88 3.23
CA SER A 193 -22.34 28.70 2.35
C SER A 193 -21.03 27.95 2.13
N PHE A 194 -21.01 27.00 1.20
CA PHE A 194 -19.76 26.43 0.68
C PHE A 194 -19.07 27.49 -0.18
N GLY A 195 -18.43 28.45 0.49
CA GLY A 195 -17.49 29.41 -0.10
C GLY A 195 -16.07 29.10 0.37
N PRO A 196 -15.04 29.54 -0.38
CA PRO A 196 -13.64 29.12 -0.19
C PRO A 196 -12.92 29.77 1.01
N SER A 197 -13.64 30.12 2.09
CA SER A 197 -13.03 30.75 3.27
C SER A 197 -12.87 29.77 4.43
N ASN A 198 -11.63 29.62 4.88
CA ASN A 198 -11.08 28.78 5.96
C ASN A 198 -11.72 28.94 7.36
N THR A 199 -13.02 28.74 7.50
CA THR A 199 -13.63 28.52 8.81
C THR A 199 -14.47 27.26 8.75
N THR A 200 -13.80 26.12 8.92
CA THR A 200 -14.42 24.84 9.24
C THR A 200 -14.90 24.91 10.69
N GLU A 201 -16.19 25.21 10.89
CA GLU A 201 -16.82 24.81 12.15
C GLU A 201 -16.92 23.28 12.13
N ASP A 202 -16.27 22.66 13.10
CA ASP A 202 -16.32 21.22 13.34
C ASP A 202 -17.79 20.79 13.54
N PRO A 203 -18.33 19.90 12.68
CA PRO A 203 -19.71 19.45 12.78
C PRO A 203 -19.98 18.61 14.05
N THR A 204 -19.02 18.46 14.96
CA THR A 204 -19.22 17.86 16.29
C THR A 204 -19.51 18.88 17.40
N ASN A 205 -19.41 20.19 17.13
CA ASN A 205 -19.55 21.26 18.15
C ASN A 205 -20.94 21.90 18.21
N TRP A 206 -21.98 21.27 17.65
CA TRP A 206 -23.34 21.80 17.72
C TRP A 206 -23.88 21.76 19.15
N THR A 207 -24.36 22.90 19.65
CA THR A 207 -25.08 22.95 20.93
C THR A 207 -26.40 22.20 20.79
N SER A 208 -26.53 21.07 21.49
CA SER A 208 -27.74 20.25 21.48
C SER A 208 -28.92 20.98 22.09
N HIS A 209 -29.93 21.26 21.27
CA HIS A 209 -31.28 21.53 21.73
C HIS A 209 -32.09 20.27 21.48
N GLN A 210 -32.48 19.56 22.55
CA GLN A 210 -33.43 18.44 22.48
C GLN A 210 -34.80 18.96 22.05
N GLY A 211 -35.02 19.06 20.74
CA GLY A 211 -36.34 19.19 20.15
C GLY A 211 -37.07 17.85 20.20
N SER A 212 -38.40 17.87 20.34
CA SER A 212 -39.21 16.65 20.24
C SER A 212 -39.50 16.37 18.75
N VAL A 213 -38.61 15.64 18.08
CA VAL A 213 -38.87 15.17 16.71
C VAL A 213 -39.65 13.86 16.78
N ASP A 214 -40.69 13.76 15.94
CA ASP A 214 -41.45 12.53 15.78
C ASP A 214 -40.62 11.50 15.01
N LEU A 215 -39.93 10.63 15.75
CA LEU A 215 -39.09 9.56 15.20
C LEU A 215 -39.86 8.56 14.32
N SER A 216 -41.20 8.55 14.33
CA SER A 216 -41.99 7.68 13.45
C SER A 216 -42.00 8.13 11.98
N GLN A 217 -41.50 9.33 11.69
CA GLN A 217 -41.38 9.89 10.34
C GLN A 217 -39.94 9.91 9.82
N VAL A 218 -39.02 9.34 10.59
CA VAL A 218 -37.58 9.31 10.32
C VAL A 218 -37.21 7.88 9.91
N GLU A 219 -36.37 7.73 8.89
CA GLU A 219 -35.84 6.42 8.47
C GLU A 219 -35.16 5.73 9.65
N SER A 220 -35.35 4.41 9.80
CA SER A 220 -34.60 3.66 10.82
C SER A 220 -33.11 3.64 10.49
N TYR A 221 -32.26 3.34 11.47
CA TYR A 221 -30.83 3.16 11.21
C TYR A 221 -30.64 2.07 10.16
N GLU A 222 -31.35 0.94 10.28
CA GLU A 222 -31.28 -0.16 9.32
C GLU A 222 -31.71 0.28 7.92
N ASP A 223 -32.84 0.99 7.75
CA ASP A 223 -33.29 1.46 6.44
C ASP A 223 -32.29 2.48 5.84
N LEU A 224 -31.74 3.36 6.68
CA LEU A 224 -30.77 4.37 6.26
C LEU A 224 -29.46 3.70 5.84
N TRP A 225 -28.96 2.79 6.68
CA TRP A 225 -27.73 2.03 6.45
C TRP A 225 -27.89 1.14 5.23
N ASP A 226 -28.98 0.39 5.07
CA ASP A 226 -29.27 -0.43 3.87
C ASP A 226 -29.34 0.41 2.58
N SER A 227 -29.66 1.70 2.68
CA SER A 227 -29.65 2.63 1.55
C SER A 227 -28.27 3.22 1.23
N HIS A 228 -27.21 2.79 1.93
CA HIS A 228 -25.86 3.23 1.64
C HIS A 228 -25.45 2.88 0.19
N PRO A 229 -24.67 3.73 -0.48
CA PRO A 229 -24.34 3.57 -1.89
C PRO A 229 -23.33 2.45 -2.15
N PHE A 230 -22.82 1.79 -1.10
CA PHE A 230 -21.92 0.65 -1.23
C PHE A 230 -22.49 -0.62 -0.56
N PRO A 231 -23.68 -1.10 -0.95
CA PRO A 231 -24.41 -2.17 -0.26
C PRO A 231 -23.69 -3.53 -0.28
N THR A 232 -22.64 -3.68 -1.09
CA THR A 232 -21.90 -4.92 -1.26
C THR A 232 -20.40 -4.69 -1.22
N HIS A 233 -19.66 -5.73 -0.84
CA HIS A 233 -18.21 -5.77 -0.95
C HIS A 233 -17.70 -5.47 -2.36
N GLU A 234 -18.41 -5.94 -3.39
CA GLU A 234 -18.11 -5.65 -4.80
C GLU A 234 -18.19 -4.15 -5.09
N SER A 235 -19.27 -3.47 -4.68
CA SER A 235 -19.46 -2.05 -4.97
C SER A 235 -18.40 -1.15 -4.34
N ILE A 236 -17.90 -1.49 -3.14
CA ILE A 236 -16.83 -0.72 -2.50
C ILE A 236 -15.45 -1.08 -3.05
N ALA A 237 -15.22 -2.34 -3.43
CA ALA A 237 -13.98 -2.75 -4.09
C ALA A 237 -13.82 -2.02 -5.43
N ASP A 238 -14.89 -1.98 -6.23
CA ASP A 238 -14.94 -1.22 -7.48
C ASP A 238 -14.69 0.26 -7.25
N PHE A 239 -15.30 0.85 -6.23
CA PHE A 239 -15.05 2.26 -5.89
C PHE A 239 -13.57 2.49 -5.55
N PHE A 240 -13.00 1.68 -4.65
CA PHE A 240 -11.62 1.79 -4.22
C PHE A 240 -10.66 1.71 -5.41
N ILE A 241 -10.84 0.69 -6.26
CA ILE A 241 -10.04 0.46 -7.46
C ILE A 241 -10.16 1.65 -8.42
N ASN A 242 -11.37 2.07 -8.77
CA ASN A 242 -11.59 3.14 -9.75
C ASN A 242 -11.06 4.49 -9.27
N GLU A 243 -11.23 4.82 -8.00
CA GLU A 243 -10.73 6.07 -7.41
C GLU A 243 -9.21 6.16 -7.54
N HIS A 244 -8.48 5.13 -7.11
CA HIS A 244 -7.02 5.10 -7.15
C HIS A 244 -6.49 4.98 -8.59
N GLN A 245 -7.15 4.19 -9.44
CA GLN A 245 -6.79 4.08 -10.85
C GLN A 245 -6.88 5.44 -11.57
N SER A 246 -7.87 6.27 -11.21
CA SER A 246 -8.02 7.62 -11.77
C SER A 246 -6.86 8.54 -11.38
N LYS A 247 -6.35 8.42 -10.15
CA LYS A 247 -5.19 9.20 -9.67
C LYS A 247 -3.89 8.73 -10.33
N LEU A 248 -3.74 7.42 -10.53
CA LEU A 248 -2.56 6.84 -11.19
C LEU A 248 -2.55 7.04 -12.72
N GLU A 249 -3.63 7.55 -13.31
CA GLU A 249 -3.81 7.64 -14.77
C GLU A 249 -2.67 8.42 -15.45
N TYR A 250 -2.18 9.49 -14.84
CA TYR A 250 -1.07 10.27 -15.39
C TYR A 250 0.24 9.48 -15.41
N LEU A 251 0.59 8.80 -14.31
CA LEU A 251 1.80 7.98 -14.22
C LEU A 251 1.76 6.86 -15.26
N ASN A 252 0.64 6.14 -15.32
CA ASN A 252 0.40 5.04 -16.25
C ASN A 252 0.51 5.48 -17.72
N LYS A 253 -0.13 6.60 -18.09
CA LYS A 253 -0.07 7.16 -19.45
C LYS A 253 1.34 7.55 -19.88
N ASN A 254 2.21 7.90 -18.93
CA ASN A 254 3.59 8.31 -19.20
C ASN A 254 4.61 7.21 -18.94
N SER A 255 4.15 5.97 -18.69
CA SER A 255 5.02 4.82 -18.39
C SER A 255 5.96 5.06 -17.19
N ILE A 256 5.47 5.80 -16.20
CA ILE A 256 6.18 6.05 -14.94
C ILE A 256 5.69 5.03 -13.94
N ARG A 257 6.61 4.26 -13.34
CA ARG A 257 6.25 3.25 -12.35
C ARG A 257 5.66 3.90 -11.10
N ALA A 258 4.56 3.36 -10.63
CA ALA A 258 3.92 3.75 -9.38
C ALA A 258 4.24 2.76 -8.26
N PHE A 259 4.77 3.29 -7.16
CA PHE A 259 5.06 2.57 -5.93
C PHE A 259 4.13 3.04 -4.82
N THR A 260 3.74 2.16 -3.91
CA THR A 260 3.15 2.53 -2.63
C THR A 260 3.65 1.57 -1.55
N SER A 261 3.47 1.92 -0.28
CA SER A 261 3.45 0.94 0.80
C SER A 261 2.02 0.70 1.28
N ASP A 262 1.80 -0.43 1.91
CA ASP A 262 0.57 -0.68 2.65
C ASP A 262 0.81 -1.71 3.76
N TYR A 263 -0.13 -1.81 4.69
CA TYR A 263 -0.19 -2.81 5.74
C TYR A 263 -1.40 -3.74 5.61
N ALA A 264 -2.24 -3.55 4.58
CA ALA A 264 -3.37 -4.42 4.27
C ALA A 264 -3.85 -4.24 2.82
N LEU A 265 -4.77 -5.10 2.36
CA LEU A 265 -5.48 -4.94 1.09
C LEU A 265 -4.62 -4.84 -0.19
N TYR A 266 -3.36 -5.31 -0.15
CA TYR A 266 -2.40 -5.32 -1.26
C TYR A 266 -2.97 -5.78 -2.61
N TRP A 267 -3.90 -6.75 -2.58
CA TRP A 267 -4.59 -7.24 -3.77
C TRP A 267 -5.28 -6.12 -4.56
N PHE A 268 -5.96 -5.23 -3.84
CA PHE A 268 -6.73 -4.14 -4.41
C PHE A 268 -5.84 -2.97 -4.82
N ASP A 269 -4.68 -2.79 -4.20
CA ASP A 269 -3.67 -1.83 -4.66
C ASP A 269 -3.15 -2.19 -6.04
N TYR A 270 -2.81 -3.47 -6.27
CA TYR A 270 -2.42 -3.92 -7.61
C TYR A 270 -3.56 -3.79 -8.61
N LYS A 271 -4.82 -4.10 -8.23
CA LYS A 271 -5.99 -3.88 -9.11
C LYS A 271 -6.20 -2.41 -9.43
N ALA A 272 -5.92 -1.50 -8.50
CA ALA A 272 -5.95 -0.05 -8.72
C ALA A 272 -4.87 0.43 -9.72
N GLY A 273 -3.79 -0.34 -9.89
CA GLY A 273 -2.81 -0.13 -10.95
C GLY A 273 -1.40 0.19 -10.46
N TYR A 274 -1.08 0.02 -9.17
CA TYR A 274 0.30 0.13 -8.70
C TYR A 274 1.20 -0.90 -9.40
N ASP A 275 2.46 -0.54 -9.62
CA ASP A 275 3.46 -1.44 -10.22
C ASP A 275 4.22 -2.24 -9.17
N THR A 276 4.38 -1.66 -7.99
CA THR A 276 5.04 -2.29 -6.85
C THR A 276 4.40 -1.81 -5.56
N VAL A 277 4.07 -2.76 -4.69
CA VAL A 277 3.60 -2.47 -3.34
C VAL A 277 4.63 -2.98 -2.33
N PHE A 278 5.00 -2.12 -1.38
CA PHE A 278 5.83 -2.47 -0.25
C PHE A 278 4.95 -2.98 0.90
N ALA A 279 5.17 -4.21 1.34
CA ALA A 279 4.60 -4.70 2.59
C ALA A 279 5.23 -3.95 3.76
N GLU A 280 4.39 -3.31 4.58
CA GLU A 280 4.83 -2.65 5.79
C GLU A 280 5.09 -3.64 6.91
N VAL A 281 6.37 -3.81 7.22
CA VAL A 281 6.83 -4.71 8.27
C VAL A 281 6.98 -3.90 9.55
N GLY A 282 5.98 -3.98 10.42
CA GLY A 282 5.89 -3.17 11.64
C GLY A 282 4.91 -3.74 12.69
N TRP A 283 4.61 -2.94 13.71
CA TRP A 283 3.54 -3.11 14.71
C TRP A 283 3.40 -4.50 15.36
N ASN A 284 4.49 -5.26 15.46
CA ASN A 284 4.49 -6.68 15.87
C ASN A 284 3.55 -7.58 15.03
N HIS A 285 3.28 -7.20 13.78
CA HIS A 285 2.61 -8.07 12.84
C HIS A 285 3.47 -9.31 12.55
N THR A 286 2.80 -10.37 12.09
CA THR A 286 3.49 -11.60 11.73
C THR A 286 4.12 -11.43 10.36
N LEU A 287 5.45 -11.32 10.29
CA LEU A 287 6.18 -11.11 9.03
C LEU A 287 5.76 -12.08 7.90
N ALA A 288 5.59 -13.37 8.22
CA ALA A 288 5.16 -14.36 7.23
C ALA A 288 3.76 -14.06 6.65
N GLN A 289 2.86 -13.50 7.45
CA GLN A 289 1.53 -13.11 6.98
C GLN A 289 1.60 -11.91 6.04
N ASP A 290 2.35 -10.86 6.41
CA ASP A 290 2.47 -9.66 5.59
C ASP A 290 3.09 -10.00 4.23
N ILE A 291 4.12 -10.86 4.22
CA ILE A 291 4.72 -11.40 3.01
C ILE A 291 3.72 -12.25 2.21
N ALA A 292 3.00 -13.17 2.86
CA ALA A 292 2.06 -14.06 2.17
C ALA A 292 0.96 -13.28 1.43
N LEU A 293 0.47 -12.19 2.01
CA LEU A 293 -0.54 -11.32 1.40
C LEU A 293 0.05 -10.50 0.24
N ALA A 294 1.17 -9.81 0.45
CA ALA A 294 1.77 -8.94 -0.56
C ALA A 294 2.36 -9.73 -1.74
N ARG A 295 3.11 -10.80 -1.46
CA ARG A 295 3.72 -11.68 -2.47
C ARG A 295 2.66 -12.43 -3.27
N GLY A 296 1.64 -12.98 -2.61
CA GLY A 296 0.54 -13.67 -3.28
C GLY A 296 -0.20 -12.78 -4.26
N ALA A 297 -0.51 -11.54 -3.85
CA ALA A 297 -1.12 -10.54 -4.71
C ALA A 297 -0.22 -10.18 -5.91
N ALA A 298 1.07 -9.92 -5.67
CA ALA A 298 2.02 -9.59 -6.72
C ALA A 298 2.22 -10.73 -7.72
N LYS A 299 2.39 -11.97 -7.23
CA LYS A 299 2.61 -13.17 -8.05
C LYS A 299 1.45 -13.40 -9.03
N LEU A 300 0.22 -13.43 -8.54
CA LEU A 300 -0.95 -13.69 -9.38
C LEU A 300 -1.23 -12.56 -10.38
N GLN A 301 -0.92 -11.32 -10.02
CA GLN A 301 -1.11 -10.16 -10.89
C GLN A 301 0.11 -9.85 -11.78
N ASN A 302 1.15 -10.71 -11.75
CA ASN A 302 2.40 -10.55 -12.49
C ASN A 302 3.06 -9.18 -12.25
N LYS A 303 3.16 -8.81 -10.98
CA LYS A 303 3.72 -7.55 -10.48
C LYS A 303 4.89 -7.82 -9.54
N LYS A 304 5.63 -6.75 -9.23
CA LYS A 304 6.80 -6.78 -8.34
C LYS A 304 6.35 -6.36 -6.95
N TRP A 305 7.01 -6.81 -5.89
CA TRP A 305 6.73 -6.39 -4.52
C TRP A 305 8.01 -6.08 -3.76
N GLY A 306 7.90 -5.41 -2.62
CA GLY A 306 9.02 -5.19 -1.72
C GLY A 306 8.59 -5.13 -0.26
N ALA A 307 9.52 -4.81 0.63
CA ALA A 307 9.22 -4.55 2.03
C ALA A 307 9.69 -3.15 2.43
N ILE A 308 8.87 -2.46 3.22
CA ILE A 308 9.29 -1.26 3.95
C ILE A 308 9.21 -1.55 5.45
N ILE A 309 10.35 -1.56 6.12
CA ILE A 309 10.44 -1.86 7.55
C ILE A 309 10.15 -0.57 8.31
N THR A 310 9.09 -0.59 9.11
CA THR A 310 8.54 0.57 9.80
C THR A 310 8.43 0.33 11.31
N TRP A 311 7.71 1.21 12.01
CA TRP A 311 7.63 1.24 13.46
C TRP A 311 7.18 -0.09 14.05
N LYS A 312 7.97 -0.58 15.01
CA LYS A 312 7.54 -1.62 15.96
C LYS A 312 6.89 -1.01 17.20
N TYR A 313 7.36 0.17 17.60
CA TYR A 313 6.96 0.89 18.81
C TYR A 313 6.42 2.27 18.46
N ASN A 314 5.49 2.77 19.26
CA ASN A 314 4.95 4.13 19.16
C ASN A 314 5.73 5.16 20.01
N HIS A 315 6.95 4.80 20.40
CA HIS A 315 7.88 5.62 21.18
C HIS A 315 9.31 5.19 20.84
N PRO A 316 10.34 6.02 21.10
CA PRO A 316 11.72 5.63 20.91
C PRO A 316 12.02 4.27 21.58
N PRO A 317 12.68 3.33 20.89
CA PRO A 317 13.48 3.53 19.66
C PRO A 317 12.72 3.49 18.32
N TYR A 318 11.38 3.37 18.34
CA TYR A 318 10.48 3.23 17.18
C TYR A 318 10.68 1.95 16.37
N LEU A 319 11.87 1.74 15.81
CA LEU A 319 12.23 0.56 15.05
C LEU A 319 12.61 -0.61 15.97
N ASP A 320 12.64 -1.82 15.40
CA ASP A 320 13.17 -3.00 16.09
C ASP A 320 14.70 -2.96 16.18
N SER A 321 15.31 -3.87 16.96
CA SER A 321 16.77 -4.00 17.03
C SER A 321 17.41 -4.27 15.66
N GLY A 322 18.69 -3.92 15.51
CA GLY A 322 19.43 -4.17 14.26
C GLY A 322 19.44 -5.64 13.84
N GLU A 323 19.50 -6.58 14.80
CA GLU A 323 19.44 -8.02 14.51
C GLU A 323 18.07 -8.43 13.92
N ALA A 324 16.98 -7.86 14.46
CA ALA A 324 15.64 -8.15 13.97
C ALA A 324 15.42 -7.56 12.56
N ILE A 325 15.87 -6.33 12.34
CA ILE A 325 15.82 -5.68 11.01
C ILE A 325 16.63 -6.49 9.99
N TYR A 326 17.86 -6.92 10.33
CA TYR A 326 18.65 -7.80 9.45
C TYR A 326 17.88 -9.06 9.03
N LYS A 327 17.19 -9.72 9.99
CA LYS A 327 16.36 -10.89 9.70
C LYS A 327 15.17 -10.55 8.80
N GLN A 328 14.47 -9.45 9.06
CA GLN A 328 13.35 -8.99 8.24
C GLN A 328 13.78 -8.73 6.79
N MET A 329 14.90 -8.02 6.58
CA MET A 329 15.45 -7.74 5.25
C MET A 329 15.84 -9.03 4.52
N ARG A 330 16.51 -9.95 5.23
CA ARG A 330 16.89 -11.26 4.69
C ARG A 330 15.66 -12.09 4.30
N THR A 331 14.65 -12.15 5.17
CA THR A 331 13.43 -12.90 4.89
C THR A 331 12.69 -12.33 3.67
N ALA A 332 12.60 -11.01 3.54
CA ALA A 332 12.03 -10.38 2.34
C ALA A 332 12.80 -10.77 1.07
N TYR A 333 14.14 -10.74 1.11
CA TYR A 333 15.00 -11.15 0.00
C TYR A 333 14.81 -12.63 -0.37
N GLU A 334 14.88 -13.54 0.59
CA GLU A 334 14.73 -14.99 0.37
C GLU A 334 13.32 -15.34 -0.14
N THR A 335 12.32 -14.50 0.13
CA THR A 335 10.93 -14.66 -0.36
C THR A 335 10.64 -13.93 -1.66
N GLY A 336 11.64 -13.30 -2.28
CA GLY A 336 11.55 -12.74 -3.63
C GLY A 336 11.10 -11.28 -3.70
N ALA A 337 11.17 -10.52 -2.59
CA ALA A 337 11.01 -9.07 -2.64
C ALA A 337 12.09 -8.46 -3.54
N GLU A 338 11.77 -7.48 -4.37
CA GLU A 338 12.77 -6.78 -5.19
C GLU A 338 13.36 -5.53 -4.51
N TYR A 339 12.68 -5.06 -3.47
CA TYR A 339 13.01 -3.84 -2.75
C TYR A 339 12.94 -4.09 -1.26
N VAL A 340 13.90 -3.53 -0.53
CA VAL A 340 13.86 -3.41 0.93
C VAL A 340 14.26 -1.99 1.31
N VAL A 341 13.39 -1.31 2.06
CA VAL A 341 13.59 0.05 2.53
C VAL A 341 13.39 0.08 4.05
N ILE A 342 14.24 0.79 4.78
CA ILE A 342 13.97 1.11 6.19
C ILE A 342 13.36 2.51 6.27
N PHE A 343 12.16 2.60 6.86
CA PHE A 343 11.43 3.85 7.04
C PHE A 343 12.03 4.67 8.20
N ASN A 344 12.31 5.95 7.96
CA ASN A 344 13.09 6.77 8.88
C ASN A 344 12.34 7.95 9.53
N TYR A 345 11.00 7.94 9.60
CA TYR A 345 10.22 9.04 10.19
C TYR A 345 9.80 8.78 11.64
N ALA A 346 9.74 9.82 12.47
CA ALA A 346 8.88 9.93 13.64
C ALA A 346 8.57 11.42 13.88
N GLU A 347 7.43 11.75 14.50
CA GLU A 347 7.02 13.16 14.69
C GLU A 347 8.03 13.94 15.56
N ASP A 348 8.68 13.28 16.51
CA ASP A 348 9.68 13.85 17.41
C ASP A 348 11.12 13.50 17.00
N MET A 349 11.35 13.03 15.77
CA MET A 349 12.69 12.69 15.32
C MET A 349 13.60 13.93 15.27
N GLU A 350 14.88 13.76 15.60
CA GLU A 350 15.88 14.83 15.54
C GLU A 350 17.11 14.38 14.74
N GLY A 351 17.69 15.33 14.01
CA GLY A 351 18.94 15.13 13.29
C GLY A 351 18.81 14.34 11.98
N PRO A 352 19.94 14.04 11.33
CA PRO A 352 19.96 13.68 9.91
C PRO A 352 19.44 12.27 9.60
N TYR A 353 19.26 11.43 10.62
CA TYR A 353 18.99 9.99 10.46
C TYR A 353 17.60 9.59 10.93
N GLY A 354 16.78 10.54 11.40
CA GLY A 354 15.42 10.27 11.83
C GLY A 354 15.36 9.22 12.95
N THR A 355 14.65 8.11 12.71
CA THR A 355 14.54 6.99 13.66
C THR A 355 15.69 5.98 13.59
N LEU A 356 16.61 6.12 12.64
CA LEU A 356 17.71 5.17 12.46
C LEU A 356 18.78 5.32 13.55
N GLN A 357 19.28 4.19 14.05
CA GLN A 357 20.36 4.10 15.02
C GLN A 357 21.56 3.37 14.41
N ASP A 358 22.72 3.45 15.08
CA ASP A 358 23.96 2.79 14.64
C ASP A 358 23.79 1.30 14.35
N GLU A 359 22.96 0.59 15.14
CA GLU A 359 22.69 -0.83 14.91
C GLU A 359 21.91 -1.10 13.60
N HIS A 360 21.07 -0.18 13.14
CA HIS A 360 20.34 -0.34 11.88
C HIS A 360 21.28 -0.15 10.67
N PHE A 361 22.26 0.75 10.78
CA PHE A 361 23.29 0.90 9.76
C PHE A 361 24.20 -0.34 9.67
N VAL A 362 24.55 -0.94 10.81
CA VAL A 362 25.28 -2.21 10.84
C VAL A 362 24.45 -3.33 10.20
N ALA A 363 23.14 -3.38 10.47
CA ALA A 363 22.25 -4.36 9.86
C ALA A 363 22.18 -4.23 8.32
N LEU A 364 22.07 -2.99 7.81
CA LEU A 364 22.11 -2.71 6.36
C LEU A 364 23.42 -3.18 5.74
N GLU A 365 24.56 -2.81 6.33
CA GLU A 365 25.88 -3.19 5.82
C GLU A 365 26.09 -4.71 5.83
N GLN A 366 25.66 -5.39 6.90
CA GLN A 366 25.71 -6.86 6.97
C GLN A 366 24.82 -7.49 5.91
N PHE A 367 23.58 -7.03 5.76
CA PHE A 367 22.66 -7.55 4.75
C PHE A 367 23.20 -7.36 3.33
N TRP A 368 23.76 -6.19 3.03
CA TRP A 368 24.35 -5.90 1.72
C TRP A 368 25.51 -6.84 1.37
N ASN A 369 26.42 -7.07 2.32
CA ASN A 369 27.62 -7.86 2.10
C ASN A 369 27.37 -9.38 2.19
N ASP A 370 26.58 -9.81 3.17
CA ASP A 370 26.43 -11.22 3.53
C ASP A 370 25.22 -11.87 2.83
N VAL A 371 24.29 -11.08 2.30
CA VAL A 371 23.09 -11.57 1.61
C VAL A 371 23.07 -11.14 0.14
N VAL A 372 23.03 -9.83 -0.14
CA VAL A 372 22.85 -9.33 -1.52
C VAL A 372 24.04 -9.66 -2.43
N HIS A 373 25.28 -9.54 -1.90
CA HIS A 373 26.50 -9.87 -2.65
C HIS A 373 26.98 -11.31 -2.43
N SER A 374 26.23 -12.10 -1.67
CA SER A 374 26.60 -13.48 -1.37
C SER A 374 26.25 -14.40 -2.53
N SER A 375 27.18 -15.28 -2.90
CA SER A 375 26.87 -16.40 -3.80
C SER A 375 26.19 -17.58 -3.11
N GLU A 376 26.06 -17.55 -1.78
CA GLU A 376 25.49 -18.63 -0.98
C GLU A 376 23.99 -18.47 -0.72
N ILE A 377 23.47 -17.24 -0.79
CA ILE A 377 22.05 -16.94 -0.54
C ILE A 377 21.40 -16.51 -1.85
N GLU A 378 20.47 -17.33 -2.32
CA GLU A 378 19.73 -17.07 -3.54
C GLU A 378 18.47 -16.23 -3.26
N HIS A 379 18.30 -15.19 -4.06
CA HIS A 379 17.11 -14.33 -4.07
C HIS A 379 15.87 -15.15 -4.46
N GLY A 380 14.78 -15.04 -3.71
CA GLY A 380 13.56 -15.82 -3.99
C GLY A 380 13.73 -17.35 -3.84
N SER A 381 14.65 -17.80 -2.99
CA SER A 381 14.92 -19.23 -2.75
C SER A 381 13.80 -19.97 -2.01
N VAL A 382 12.85 -19.28 -1.39
CA VAL A 382 11.69 -19.89 -0.75
C VAL A 382 10.72 -20.40 -1.81
N ASN A 383 10.49 -21.72 -1.85
CA ASN A 383 9.48 -22.33 -2.70
C ASN A 383 8.08 -22.11 -2.13
N VAL A 384 7.14 -21.68 -2.97
CA VAL A 384 5.77 -21.34 -2.58
C VAL A 384 4.79 -22.10 -3.48
N ASP A 385 4.26 -23.19 -2.96
CA ASP A 385 3.37 -24.10 -3.68
C ASP A 385 1.94 -24.12 -3.11
N THR A 386 1.71 -23.43 -1.99
CA THR A 386 0.46 -23.47 -1.25
C THR A 386 -0.16 -22.08 -1.15
N VAL A 387 -1.48 -22.00 -1.34
CA VAL A 387 -2.23 -20.75 -1.28
C VAL A 387 -3.53 -20.90 -0.47
N LEU A 388 -3.80 -19.92 0.37
CA LEU A 388 -5.11 -19.69 0.97
C LEU A 388 -5.89 -18.68 0.12
N VAL A 389 -7.07 -19.08 -0.35
CA VAL A 389 -7.97 -18.24 -1.15
C VAL A 389 -9.09 -17.69 -0.28
N LEU A 390 -9.10 -16.37 -0.09
CA LEU A 390 -10.11 -15.59 0.61
C LEU A 390 -11.35 -15.35 -0.27
N PRO A 391 -12.53 -15.06 0.30
CA PRO A 391 -13.71 -14.77 -0.51
C PRO A 391 -13.50 -13.53 -1.40
N GLU A 392 -14.07 -13.56 -2.59
CA GLU A 392 -13.98 -12.44 -3.55
C GLU A 392 -14.43 -11.11 -2.93
N ASN A 393 -13.66 -10.05 -3.20
CA ASN A 393 -13.88 -8.69 -2.72
C ASN A 393 -13.98 -8.53 -1.19
N TYR A 394 -13.62 -9.55 -0.40
CA TYR A 394 -13.75 -9.52 1.06
C TYR A 394 -12.64 -8.71 1.73
N GLY A 395 -12.60 -7.39 1.52
CA GLY A 395 -11.53 -6.47 1.93
C GLY A 395 -11.31 -6.36 3.44
N TRP A 396 -10.97 -7.46 4.08
CA TRP A 396 -10.70 -7.66 5.49
C TRP A 396 -9.18 -7.69 5.68
N GLY A 397 -8.65 -6.78 6.49
CA GLY A 397 -7.20 -6.54 6.59
C GLY A 397 -6.39 -7.65 7.24
N MET A 398 -7.04 -8.66 7.84
CA MET A 398 -6.38 -9.74 8.57
C MET A 398 -5.41 -9.25 9.66
N ARG A 399 -5.63 -8.07 10.25
CA ARG A 399 -4.75 -7.55 11.32
C ARG A 399 -5.08 -8.18 12.68
N ARG A 400 -6.33 -8.59 12.84
CA ARG A 400 -6.91 -9.24 14.02
C ARG A 400 -8.20 -9.99 13.62
N PRO A 401 -8.67 -10.99 14.40
CA PRO A 401 -9.87 -11.77 14.04
C PRO A 401 -11.15 -10.94 13.90
N ASP A 402 -11.23 -9.80 14.59
CA ASP A 402 -12.33 -8.84 14.61
C ASP A 402 -12.02 -7.58 13.77
N ASP A 403 -11.08 -7.67 12.82
CA ASP A 403 -10.78 -6.54 11.94
C ASP A 403 -11.98 -6.20 11.05
N LYS A 404 -12.09 -4.93 10.66
CA LYS A 404 -13.21 -4.47 9.83
C LYS A 404 -13.06 -4.95 8.39
N ILE A 405 -14.19 -5.10 7.71
CA ILE A 405 -14.25 -5.36 6.27
C ILE A 405 -14.45 -4.00 5.59
N TRP A 406 -13.50 -3.62 4.72
CA TRP A 406 -13.45 -2.34 4.00
C TRP A 406 -13.55 -1.11 4.91
N GLY A 407 -13.28 -1.27 6.22
CA GLY A 407 -13.53 -0.22 7.21
C GLY A 407 -15.01 0.12 7.41
N LEU A 408 -15.95 -0.54 6.71
CA LEU A 408 -17.38 -0.22 6.70
C LEU A 408 -18.23 -1.22 7.47
N TRP A 409 -17.85 -2.49 7.47
CA TRP A 409 -18.57 -3.55 8.18
C TRP A 409 -17.71 -4.15 9.29
N GLU A 410 -18.37 -4.49 10.39
CA GLU A 410 -17.77 -5.34 11.42
C GLU A 410 -17.46 -6.72 10.85
N ALA A 411 -16.55 -7.43 11.51
CA ALA A 411 -16.22 -8.81 11.18
C ALA A 411 -17.48 -9.70 11.14
N ASP A 412 -17.73 -10.35 9.99
CA ASP A 412 -18.82 -11.33 9.83
C ASP A 412 -18.39 -12.73 10.31
N GLU A 413 -19.27 -13.73 10.19
CA GLU A 413 -19.02 -15.12 10.59
C GLU A 413 -17.82 -15.79 9.89
N LYS A 414 -17.40 -15.28 8.73
CA LYS A 414 -16.24 -15.79 7.97
C LYS A 414 -14.93 -15.31 8.58
N SER A 415 -14.88 -14.10 9.14
CA SER A 415 -13.64 -13.53 9.70
C SER A 415 -12.95 -14.44 10.73
N PRO A 416 -13.62 -14.95 11.78
CA PRO A 416 -12.98 -15.84 12.74
C PRO A 416 -12.59 -17.19 12.13
N GLN A 417 -13.40 -17.72 11.19
CA GLN A 417 -13.08 -18.96 10.46
C GLN A 417 -11.80 -18.81 9.63
N ILE A 418 -11.73 -17.73 8.83
CA ILE A 418 -10.55 -17.40 8.00
C ILE A 418 -9.34 -17.15 8.91
N TRP A 419 -9.52 -16.43 10.02
CA TRP A 419 -8.45 -16.17 10.98
C TRP A 419 -7.81 -17.48 11.49
N GLU A 420 -8.62 -18.38 12.04
CA GLU A 420 -8.14 -19.66 12.58
C GLU A 420 -7.47 -20.51 11.50
N LEU A 421 -8.08 -20.60 10.32
CA LEU A 421 -7.49 -21.31 9.18
C LEU A 421 -6.14 -20.69 8.79
N SER A 422 -6.05 -19.36 8.67
CA SER A 422 -4.80 -18.68 8.33
C SER A 422 -3.70 -18.93 9.36
N ARG A 423 -4.02 -18.95 10.67
CA ARG A 423 -3.04 -19.25 11.73
C ARG A 423 -2.49 -20.66 11.59
N ASN A 424 -3.38 -21.64 11.39
CA ASN A 424 -2.96 -23.03 11.21
C ASN A 424 -2.09 -23.21 9.96
N LEU A 425 -2.45 -22.55 8.85
CA LEU A 425 -1.69 -22.63 7.61
C LEU A 425 -0.33 -21.92 7.72
N LEU A 426 -0.26 -20.76 8.37
CA LEU A 426 1.02 -20.08 8.62
C LEU A 426 1.90 -20.88 9.58
N GLU A 427 1.33 -21.55 10.58
CA GLU A 427 2.11 -22.47 11.44
C GLU A 427 2.63 -23.68 10.65
N GLN A 428 1.84 -24.19 9.70
CA GLN A 428 2.19 -25.37 8.91
C GLN A 428 3.20 -25.08 7.78
N TYR A 429 3.01 -23.98 7.05
CA TYR A 429 3.73 -23.68 5.82
C TYR A 429 4.68 -22.49 5.94
N ASP A 430 4.55 -21.65 6.98
CA ASP A 430 5.36 -20.46 7.21
C ASP A 430 5.49 -19.59 5.94
N LEU A 431 6.71 -19.30 5.49
CA LEU A 431 6.99 -18.51 4.28
C LEU A 431 6.59 -19.21 2.96
N GLY A 432 6.21 -20.49 3.01
CA GLY A 432 5.72 -21.28 1.87
C GLY A 432 4.23 -21.12 1.55
N LEU A 433 3.53 -20.23 2.28
CA LEU A 433 2.13 -19.90 2.05
C LEU A 433 1.98 -18.54 1.34
N ASP A 434 1.11 -18.46 0.34
CA ASP A 434 0.52 -17.20 -0.12
C ASP A 434 -0.94 -17.07 0.34
N ILE A 435 -1.42 -15.84 0.50
CA ILE A 435 -2.81 -15.55 0.82
C ILE A 435 -3.33 -14.56 -0.23
N VAL A 436 -4.40 -14.93 -0.92
CA VAL A 436 -4.93 -14.18 -2.08
C VAL A 436 -6.45 -14.09 -2.01
N TYR A 437 -7.05 -13.23 -2.81
CA TYR A 437 -8.49 -13.16 -2.97
C TYR A 437 -8.94 -14.03 -4.14
N GLU A 438 -10.10 -14.66 -4.01
CA GLU A 438 -10.80 -15.27 -5.14
C GLU A 438 -11.09 -14.18 -6.17
N ASP A 439 -10.60 -14.37 -7.39
CA ASP A 439 -10.81 -13.47 -8.51
C ASP A 439 -10.68 -14.27 -9.81
N SER A 440 -11.74 -14.26 -10.63
CA SER A 440 -11.76 -15.04 -11.86
C SER A 440 -10.77 -14.56 -12.93
N GLU A 441 -10.27 -13.32 -12.81
CA GLU A 441 -9.23 -12.77 -13.70
C GLU A 441 -7.84 -13.36 -13.37
N PHE A 442 -7.65 -13.87 -12.15
CA PHE A 442 -6.37 -14.33 -11.61
C PHE A 442 -6.47 -15.77 -11.06
N PRO A 443 -6.67 -16.79 -11.93
CA PRO A 443 -6.91 -18.16 -11.50
C PRO A 443 -5.69 -18.79 -10.81
N VAL A 444 -5.92 -19.36 -9.62
CA VAL A 444 -4.87 -19.89 -8.73
C VAL A 444 -4.35 -21.26 -9.14
N GLU A 445 -5.14 -22.07 -9.84
CA GLU A 445 -4.84 -23.49 -10.11
C GLU A 445 -3.66 -23.70 -11.06
N ARG A 446 -3.16 -22.64 -11.70
CA ARG A 446 -1.98 -22.68 -12.58
C ARG A 446 -0.68 -22.35 -11.86
N GLU A 447 -0.77 -21.63 -10.74
CA GLU A 447 0.37 -21.02 -10.06
C GLU A 447 0.73 -21.71 -8.74
N TYR A 448 -0.18 -22.55 -8.22
CA TYR A 448 -0.04 -23.26 -6.95
C TYR A 448 -0.44 -24.73 -7.07
N GLU A 449 0.29 -25.61 -6.38
CA GLU A 449 -0.01 -27.04 -6.32
C GLU A 449 -1.12 -27.35 -5.31
N ASN A 450 -1.11 -26.64 -4.17
CA ASN A 450 -2.04 -26.83 -3.06
C ASN A 450 -2.93 -25.58 -2.89
N VAL A 451 -4.16 -25.66 -3.40
CA VAL A 451 -5.15 -24.57 -3.30
C VAL A 451 -6.14 -24.87 -2.18
N ILE A 452 -6.16 -24.02 -1.17
CA ILE A 452 -7.03 -24.14 0.00
C ILE A 452 -7.99 -22.97 0.00
N TYR A 453 -9.29 -23.24 -0.14
CA TYR A 453 -10.32 -22.20 -0.08
C TYR A 453 -10.78 -22.00 1.36
N TRP A 454 -11.08 -20.75 1.72
CA TRP A 454 -11.53 -20.38 3.07
C TRP A 454 -12.71 -21.22 3.62
N ASN A 455 -13.58 -21.71 2.72
CA ASN A 455 -14.78 -22.48 3.04
C ASN A 455 -14.60 -24.00 2.96
N GLN A 456 -13.39 -24.50 2.70
CA GLN A 456 -13.13 -25.93 2.73
C GLN A 456 -13.15 -26.42 4.18
N THR A 457 -14.09 -27.32 4.47
CA THR A 457 -14.04 -28.10 5.71
C THR A 457 -12.96 -29.17 5.58
N ASN A 458 -11.98 -29.15 6.50
CA ASN A 458 -10.97 -30.20 6.67
C ASN A 458 -11.58 -31.58 6.90
#